data_AF-A0A2J8GGW3-F1
#
_entry.id   AF-A0A2J8GGW3-F1
#
_cell.length_a   1.000
_cell.length_b   1.000
_cell.length_c   1.000
_cell.angle_alpha   90.00
_cell.angle_beta   90.00
_cell.angle_gamma   90.00
#
_symmetry.space_group_name_H-M   'P 1'
#
loop_
_entity.id
_entity.type
_entity.pdbx_description
1 polymer ?
#
loop_
_entity_poly.entity_id
_entity_poly.type
_entity_poly.pdbx_seq_one_letter_code
_entity_poly.pdbx_strand_id
1 'polypeptide(L)' 'MNTRGMAVVDREAAAPFAPPVREGLLQFQLRRLIGEVLSQTDLEPHIRASLLRHTALHPENPGQALLHHLHDVHAPDDL' A
#
# COMPACT_ATOMS: atom_id res chain seq x y z
N MET A 1 -3.17 -16.77 -60.31
CA MET A 1 -2.59 -15.62 -59.59
C MET A 1 -3.49 -15.38 -58.38
N ASN A 2 -3.19 -15.88 -57.17
CA ASN A 2 -2.32 -15.29 -56.13
C ASN A 2 -2.60 -13.78 -55.95
N THR A 3 -2.95 -13.19 -54.79
CA THR A 3 -2.60 -13.48 -53.39
C THR A 3 -3.55 -12.80 -52.37
N ARG A 4 -3.61 -13.40 -51.17
CA ARG A 4 -4.02 -12.88 -49.85
C ARG A 4 -3.88 -11.37 -49.61
N GLY A 5 -4.83 -10.85 -48.80
CA GLY A 5 -4.68 -9.67 -47.95
C GLY A 5 -5.93 -9.55 -47.07
N MET A 6 -6.14 -10.44 -46.08
CA MET A 6 -5.53 -10.42 -44.75
C MET A 6 -5.85 -9.12 -43.99
N ALA A 7 -6.98 -9.15 -43.28
CA ALA A 7 -7.25 -8.51 -42.00
C ALA A 7 -6.60 -7.14 -41.74
N VAL A 8 -7.38 -6.07 -41.94
CA VAL A 8 -7.24 -4.86 -41.13
C VAL A 8 -8.37 -4.92 -40.11
N VAL A 9 -8.20 -5.79 -39.11
CA VAL A 9 -8.93 -5.64 -37.85
C VAL A 9 -8.32 -4.39 -37.25
N ASP A 10 -9.07 -3.30 -37.30
CA ASP A 10 -8.75 -2.05 -36.63
C ASP A 10 -8.50 -2.41 -35.17
N ARG A 11 -7.22 -2.48 -34.84
CA ARG A 11 -6.73 -2.87 -33.53
C ARG A 11 -7.03 -1.66 -32.67
N GLU A 12 -8.23 -1.65 -32.11
CA GLU A 12 -8.61 -0.80 -30.99
C GLU A 12 -7.39 -0.82 -30.07
N ALA A 13 -6.69 0.31 -30.07
CA ALA A 13 -5.52 0.50 -29.27
C ALA A 13 -6.01 0.37 -27.84
N ALA A 14 -5.84 -0.83 -27.28
CA ALA A 14 -6.08 -1.10 -25.88
C ALA A 14 -5.27 -0.05 -25.13
N ALA A 15 -5.99 0.96 -24.63
CA ALA A 15 -5.41 1.98 -23.80
C ALA A 15 -4.60 1.23 -22.72
N PRO A 16 -3.35 1.64 -22.46
CA PRO A 16 -2.57 0.98 -21.43
C PRO A 16 -3.43 1.02 -20.17
N PHE A 17 -3.74 -0.16 -19.64
CA PHE A 17 -4.42 -0.33 -18.38
C PHE A 17 -3.49 0.26 -17.34
N ALA A 18 -3.57 1.58 -17.16
CA ALA A 18 -2.77 2.28 -16.17
C ALA A 18 -3.18 1.68 -14.83
N PRO A 19 -2.28 1.02 -14.09
CA PRO A 19 -2.61 0.51 -12.77
C PRO A 19 -3.08 1.69 -11.91
N PRO A 20 -3.97 1.44 -10.94
CA PRO A 20 -4.71 2.50 -10.29
C PRO A 20 -3.76 3.48 -9.59
N VAL A 21 -3.66 4.70 -10.12
CA VAL A 21 -2.93 5.83 -9.48
C VAL A 21 -3.39 6.04 -8.03
N ARG A 22 -4.60 5.55 -7.69
CA ARG A 22 -5.19 5.55 -6.35
C ARG A 22 -4.41 4.72 -5.33
N GLU A 23 -3.81 3.58 -5.72
CA GLU A 23 -2.98 2.79 -4.81
C GLU A 23 -1.75 3.57 -4.37
N GLY A 24 -1.14 4.32 -5.29
CA GLY A 24 -0.01 5.20 -4.97
C GLY A 24 -0.38 6.31 -3.98
N LEU A 25 -1.53 6.96 -4.17
CA LEU A 25 -1.97 8.03 -3.27
C LEU A 25 -2.30 7.50 -1.87
N LEU A 26 -3.06 6.41 -1.75
CA LEU A 26 -3.40 5.83 -0.45
C LEU A 26 -2.13 5.39 0.30
N GLN A 27 -1.23 4.67 -0.37
CA GLN A 27 0.05 4.28 0.23
C GLN A 27 0.88 5.49 0.67
N PHE A 28 0.91 6.55 -0.14
CA PHE A 28 1.57 7.80 0.22
C PHE A 28 0.97 8.42 1.48
N GLN A 29 -0.36 8.53 1.56
CA GLN A 29 -1.05 9.09 2.73
C GLN A 29 -0.79 8.24 3.98
N LEU A 30 -0.80 6.90 3.86
CA LEU A 30 -0.51 6.02 4.98
C LEU A 30 0.94 6.13 5.47
N ARG A 31 1.91 6.21 4.55
CA ARG A 31 3.32 6.45 4.93
C ARG A 31 3.50 7.79 5.62
N ARG A 32 2.82 8.83 5.12
CA ARG A 32 2.82 10.15 5.74
C ARG A 32 2.24 10.10 7.15
N LEU A 33 1.08 9.46 7.33
CA LEU A 33 0.43 9.30 8.64
C LEU A 33 1.34 8.55 9.63
N ILE A 34 1.96 7.44 9.22
CA ILE A 34 2.91 6.69 10.06
C ILE A 34 4.07 7.60 10.48
N GLY A 35 4.61 8.38 9.55
CA GLY A 35 5.66 9.36 9.85
C GLY A 35 5.22 10.43 10.84
N GLU A 36 4.01 10.96 10.70
CA GLU A 36 3.42 11.94 11.60
C GLU A 36 3.26 11.37 13.02
N VAL A 37 2.70 10.15 13.16
CA VAL A 37 2.59 9.46 14.45
C VAL A 37 3.97 9.25 15.07
N LEU A 38 4.94 8.74 14.29
CA LEU A 38 6.32 8.56 14.76
C LEU A 38 7.04 9.88 15.09
N SER A 39 6.55 11.03 14.63
CA SER A 39 7.15 12.33 14.97
C SER A 39 6.63 12.91 16.29
N GLN A 40 5.54 12.38 16.84
CA GLN A 40 4.96 12.83 18.11
C GLN A 40 5.96 12.64 19.26
N THR A 41 6.20 13.68 20.05
CA THR A 41 7.17 13.66 21.17
C THR A 41 6.65 12.94 22.41
N ASP A 42 5.33 12.87 22.56
CA ASP A 42 4.61 12.23 23.65
C ASP A 42 4.23 10.77 23.36
N LEU A 43 4.50 10.27 22.14
CA LEU A 43 4.24 8.89 21.79
C LEU A 43 5.06 7.93 22.66
N GLU A 44 4.36 7.04 23.35
CA GLU A 44 4.95 6.07 24.26
C GLU A 44 6.03 5.22 23.56
N PRO A 45 7.20 5.00 24.20
CA PRO A 45 8.32 4.32 23.56
C PRO A 45 8.00 2.91 23.04
N HIS A 46 7.14 2.18 23.75
CA HIS A 46 6.75 0.83 23.37
C HIS A 46 5.83 0.81 22.13
N ILE A 47 4.89 1.78 22.04
CA ILE A 47 4.04 1.97 20.86
C ILE A 47 4.88 2.34 19.64
N ARG A 48 5.82 3.27 19.81
CA ARG A 48 6.78 3.66 18.76
C ARG A 48 7.59 2.48 18.24
N ALA A 49 8.15 1.67 19.15
CA ALA A 49 8.95 0.50 18.78
C ALA A 49 8.11 -0.55 18.04
N SER A 50 6.88 -0.80 18.49
CA SER A 50 5.94 -1.71 17.82
C SER A 50 5.61 -1.24 16.40
N LEU A 51 5.26 0.04 16.22
CA LEU A 51 4.94 0.60 14.91
C LEU A 51 6.13 0.56 13.94
N LEU A 52 7.35 0.87 14.43
CA LEU A 52 8.57 0.75 13.64
C LEU A 52 8.83 -0.70 13.19
N ARG A 53 8.66 -1.66 14.10
CA ARG A 53 8.81 -3.09 13.79
C ARG A 53 7.84 -3.52 12.70
N HIS A 54 6.56 -3.18 12.81
CA HIS A 54 5.54 -3.55 11.82
C HIS A 54 5.79 -2.88 10.46
N THR A 55 6.26 -1.63 10.46
CA THR A 55 6.63 -0.94 9.22
C THR A 55 7.84 -1.59 8.54
N ALA A 56 8.80 -2.11 9.32
CA ALA A 56 9.93 -2.85 8.79
C ALA A 56 9.54 -4.24 8.24
N LEU A 57 8.53 -4.89 8.83
CA LEU A 57 8.00 -6.18 8.34
C LEU A 57 7.17 -6.03 7.05
N HIS A 58 6.55 -4.86 6.83
CA HIS A 58 5.72 -4.59 5.66
C HIS A 58 6.14 -3.29 4.93
N PRO A 59 7.37 -3.23 4.38
CA PRO A 59 7.95 -1.99 3.84
C PRO A 59 7.20 -1.46 2.61
N GLU A 60 6.53 -2.35 1.86
CA GLU A 60 5.74 -2.03 0.67
C GLU A 60 4.24 -1.86 0.97
N ASN A 61 3.79 -2.27 2.16
CA ASN A 61 2.38 -2.27 2.52
C ASN A 61 2.16 -1.57 3.88
N PRO A 62 2.14 -0.22 3.90
CA PRO A 62 1.96 0.56 5.13
C PRO A 62 0.58 0.32 5.77
N GLY A 63 -0.43 -0.07 4.98
CA GLY A 63 -1.76 -0.42 5.50
C GLY A 63 -1.70 -1.68 6.37
N GLN A 64 -1.01 -2.73 5.89
CA GLN A 64 -0.81 -3.96 6.67
C GLN A 64 -0.01 -3.69 7.95
N ALA A 65 1.04 -2.86 7.87
CA ALA A 65 1.82 -2.47 9.05
C ALA A 65 0.96 -1.79 10.12
N LEU A 66 0.12 -0.84 9.71
CA LEU A 66 -0.82 -0.16 10.60
C LEU A 66 -1.86 -1.11 11.19
N LEU A 67 -2.45 -1.99 10.39
CA LEU A 67 -3.45 -2.95 10.87
C LEU A 67 -2.87 -3.92 11.90
N HIS A 68 -1.69 -4.50 11.65
CA HIS A 68 -1.02 -5.35 12.64
C HIS A 68 -0.67 -4.58 13.91
N HIS A 69 -0.15 -3.35 13.79
CA HIS A 69 0.12 -2.51 14.94
C HIS A 69 -1.14 -2.22 15.77
N LEU A 70 -2.24 -1.84 15.11
CA LEU A 70 -3.52 -1.57 15.78
C LEU A 70 -4.07 -2.83 16.44
N HIS A 71 -3.97 -3.99 15.79
CA HIS A 71 -4.36 -5.27 16.37
C HIS A 71 -3.57 -5.57 17.65
N ASP A 72 -2.24 -5.39 17.64
CA ASP A 72 -1.41 -5.62 18.83
C ASP A 72 -1.73 -4.66 19.99
N VAL A 73 -2.16 -3.44 19.69
CA VAL A 73 -2.52 -2.43 20.70
C VAL A 73 -3.96 -2.61 21.21
N HIS A 74 -4.88 -3.07 20.35
CA HIS A 74 -6.30 -3.31 20.69
C HIS A 74 -6.63 -4.75 21.06
N ALA A 75 -5.66 -5.66 21.06
CA ALA A 75 -5.78 -6.97 21.67
C ALA A 75 -5.15 -6.96 23.09
N PRO A 76 -5.74 -6.29 24.09
CA PRO A 76 -5.47 -6.64 25.47
C PRO A 76 -6.15 -7.99 25.71
N ASP A 77 -5.36 -9.06 25.72
CA ASP A 77 -5.77 -10.39 26.17
C ASP A 77 -7.11 -10.91 25.61
N ASP A 78 -7.06 -11.58 24.46
CA ASP A 78 -8.02 -12.67 24.23
C ASP A 78 -7.68 -13.79 25.24
N LEU A 79 -8.53 -13.85 26.28
CA LEU A 79 -8.68 -14.89 27.30
C LEU A 79 -8.71 -16.32 26.75
#